data_AF-A0A318H7D2-F1
#
_entry.id   AF-A0A318H7D2-F1
#
_cell.length_a   1.000
_cell.length_b   1.000
_cell.length_c   1.000
_cell.angle_alpha   90.00
_cell.angle_beta   90.00
_cell.angle_gamma   90.00
#
_symmetry.space_group_name_H-M   'P 1'
#
loop_
_entity.id
_entity.type
_entity.pdbx_description
1 polymer ?
#
loop_
_entity_poly.entity_id
_entity_poly.type
_entity_poly.pdbx_seq_one_letter_code
_entity_poly.pdbx_strand_id
1 'polypeptide(L)'
;MAFGFDQLVAHAVYSRELVPDTVIGSGTASSESYREVGSSCIAERHAIELMDEGVARNPHMAFGDKVRMEARLEDGLPGPFGVVQQTVARSPVQS
;
A
#
# COMPACT_ATOMS: atom_id res chain seq x y z
N MET A 1 6.62 10.25 1.82
CA MET A 1 5.61 10.46 2.88
C MET A 1 5.67 11.91 3.31
N ALA A 2 4.53 12.62 3.31
CA ALA A 2 4.49 14.03 3.69
C ALA A 2 4.51 14.26 5.21
N PHE A 3 4.11 13.25 6.00
CA PHE A 3 4.05 13.31 7.46
C PHE A 3 4.82 12.13 8.07
N GLY A 4 5.50 12.40 9.19
CA GLY A 4 6.13 11.36 10.01
C GLY A 4 5.13 10.62 10.91
N PHE A 5 5.51 9.45 11.42
CA PHE A 5 4.67 8.68 12.34
C PHE A 5 4.39 9.44 13.65
N ASP A 6 5.32 10.26 14.11
CA ASP A 6 5.16 11.16 15.25
C ASP A 6 3.98 12.14 15.01
N GLN A 7 3.88 12.72 13.81
CA GLN A 7 2.79 13.61 13.44
C GLN A 7 1.46 12.86 13.29
N LEU A 8 1.48 11.65 12.72
CA LEU A 8 0.28 10.81 12.61
C LEU A 8 -0.26 10.41 13.99
N VAL A 9 0.62 10.04 14.92
CA VAL A 9 0.24 9.72 16.30
C VAL A 9 -0.30 10.96 17.01
N ALA A 10 0.38 12.10 16.91
CA ALA A 10 -0.07 13.36 17.50
C ALA A 10 -1.46 13.78 16.99
N HIS A 11 -1.71 13.60 15.68
CA HIS A 11 -3.02 13.86 15.11
C HIS A 11 -4.07 12.86 15.59
N ALA A 12 -3.74 11.57 15.65
CA ALA A 12 -4.66 10.53 16.09
C ALA A 12 -5.11 10.74 17.55
N VAL A 13 -4.21 11.17 18.44
CA VAL A 13 -4.54 11.44 19.86
C VAL A 13 -5.26 12.77 20.12
N TYR A 14 -5.38 13.63 19.10
CA TYR A 14 -5.97 14.96 19.26
C TYR A 14 -7.38 14.92 19.85
N SER A 15 -8.18 13.91 19.47
CA SER A 15 -9.59 13.81 19.86
C SER A 15 -9.99 12.46 20.46
N ARG A 16 -9.03 11.57 20.73
CA ARG A 16 -9.28 10.23 21.31
C ARG A 16 -8.02 9.67 21.95
N GLU A 17 -8.19 8.75 22.88
CA GLU A 17 -7.08 7.98 23.45
C GLU A 17 -6.68 6.85 22.50
N LEU A 18 -5.39 6.52 22.46
CA LEU A 18 -4.88 5.31 21.80
C LEU A 18 -4.44 4.33 22.90
N VAL A 19 -5.04 3.14 22.89
CA VAL A 19 -4.72 2.08 23.86
C VAL A 19 -3.43 1.35 23.43
N PRO A 20 -2.77 0.61 24.35
CA PRO A 20 -1.69 -0.29 23.98
C PRO A 20 -2.06 -1.18 22.79
N ASP A 21 -1.07 -1.46 21.95
CA ASP A 21 -1.21 -2.26 20.72
C ASP A 21 -2.05 -1.62 19.59
N THR A 22 -2.37 -0.32 19.69
CA THR A 22 -2.94 0.41 18.55
C THR A 22 -1.97 0.42 17.37
N VAL A 23 -2.42 -0.07 16.21
CA VAL A 23 -1.65 -0.01 14.96
C VAL A 23 -1.99 1.26 14.18
N ILE A 24 -0.98 2.08 13.92
CA ILE A 24 -1.07 3.25 13.04
C ILE A 24 -0.41 2.94 11.71
N GLY A 25 -1.17 2.99 10.62
CA GLY A 25 -0.66 2.82 9.27
C GLY A 25 -0.17 4.15 8.67
N SER A 26 0.90 4.11 7.88
CA SER A 26 1.39 5.26 7.11
C SER A 26 0.46 5.71 5.97
N GLY A 27 -0.48 4.84 5.58
CA GLY A 27 -1.12 4.90 4.27
C GLY A 27 -0.26 4.24 3.19
N THR A 28 -0.76 4.22 1.95
CA THR A 28 -0.05 3.65 0.79
C THR A 28 1.24 4.41 0.50
N ALA A 29 2.34 3.69 0.29
CA ALA A 29 3.61 4.29 -0.09
C ALA A 29 3.57 4.71 -1.57
N SER A 30 3.39 6.01 -1.82
CA SER A 30 3.45 6.61 -3.16
C SER A 30 4.67 7.53 -3.31
N SER A 31 5.12 7.71 -4.56
CA SER A 31 6.23 8.58 -4.93
C SER A 31 5.76 9.59 -5.98
N GLU A 32 6.31 10.79 -5.96
CA GLU A 32 6.14 11.76 -7.04
C GLU A 32 6.73 11.23 -8.36
N SER A 33 7.78 10.42 -8.28
CA SER A 33 8.39 9.72 -9.42
C SER A 33 7.67 8.42 -9.80
N TYR A 34 6.36 8.32 -9.57
CA TYR A 34 5.56 7.11 -9.83
C TYR A 34 5.71 6.53 -11.24
N ARG A 35 6.12 7.34 -12.22
CA ARG A 35 6.40 6.89 -13.59
C ARG A 35 7.67 6.04 -13.70
N GLU A 36 8.61 6.22 -12.79
CA GLU A 36 9.90 5.52 -12.75
C GLU A 36 9.88 4.36 -11.76
N VAL A 37 9.31 4.59 -10.57
CA VAL A 37 9.31 3.62 -9.46
C VAL A 37 8.02 2.78 -9.37
N GLY A 38 7.02 3.11 -10.18
CA GLY A 38 5.72 2.44 -10.21
C GLY A 38 4.64 3.13 -9.36
N SER A 39 3.42 2.63 -9.48
CA SER A 39 2.25 3.11 -8.75
C SER A 39 2.09 2.38 -7.42
N SER A 40 1.61 3.11 -6.40
CA SER A 40 1.27 2.63 -5.07
C SER A 40 0.07 1.68 -5.04
N CYS A 41 -0.89 1.85 -5.96
CA CYS A 41 -2.04 0.96 -6.09
C CYS A 41 -2.59 0.92 -7.52
N ILE A 42 -3.46 -0.07 -7.78
CA ILE A 42 -4.12 -0.24 -9.09
C ILE A 42 -5.03 0.97 -9.40
N ALA A 43 -5.69 1.55 -8.40
CA ALA A 43 -6.53 2.73 -8.60
C ALA A 43 -5.71 3.96 -9.04
N GLU A 44 -4.51 4.14 -8.47
CA GLU A 44 -3.58 5.18 -8.94
C GLU A 44 -3.13 4.88 -10.38
N ARG A 45 -2.80 3.63 -10.70
CA ARG A 45 -2.45 3.23 -12.07
C ARG A 45 -3.57 3.54 -13.06
N HIS A 46 -4.82 3.29 -12.71
CA HIS A 46 -5.98 3.63 -13.55
C HIS A 46 -6.12 5.13 -13.75
N ALA A 47 -5.94 5.92 -12.71
CA ALA A 47 -5.99 7.38 -12.83
C ALA A 47 -4.92 7.89 -13.80
N ILE A 48 -3.70 7.34 -13.73
CA ILE A 48 -2.62 7.66 -14.66
C ILE A 48 -2.98 7.27 -16.10
N GLU A 49 -3.51 6.07 -16.32
CA GLU A 49 -3.94 5.61 -17.64
C GLU A 49 -5.08 6.45 -18.22
N LEU A 50 -6.02 6.89 -17.39
CA LEU A 50 -7.07 7.81 -17.82
C LEU A 50 -6.52 9.17 -18.25
N MET A 51 -5.56 9.72 -17.50
CA MET A 51 -4.92 11.00 -17.86
C MET A 51 -4.08 10.88 -19.13
N ASP A 52 -3.37 9.78 -19.31
CA ASP A 52 -2.41 9.61 -20.41
C ASP A 52 -3.08 9.08 -21.70
N GLU A 53 -4.01 8.15 -21.58
CA GLU A 53 -4.57 7.37 -22.69
C GLU A 53 -6.10 7.54 -22.84
N GLY A 54 -6.75 8.21 -21.90
CA GLY A 54 -8.21 8.37 -21.88
C GLY A 54 -8.98 7.11 -21.46
N VAL A 55 -8.28 6.01 -21.14
CA VAL A 55 -8.91 4.74 -20.75
C VAL A 55 -8.02 3.96 -19.78
N ALA A 56 -8.59 3.50 -18.67
CA ALA A 56 -7.93 2.55 -17.77
C ALA A 56 -8.00 1.14 -18.36
N ARG A 57 -6.84 0.50 -18.53
CA ARG A 57 -6.70 -0.82 -19.15
C ARG A 57 -6.24 -1.89 -18.17
N ASN A 58 -5.53 -1.50 -17.12
CA ASN A 58 -5.10 -2.46 -16.10
C ASN A 58 -6.32 -3.11 -15.44
N PRO A 59 -6.38 -4.43 -15.25
CA PRO A 59 -7.46 -5.04 -14.49
C PRO A 59 -7.25 -4.83 -12.98
N HIS A 60 -8.33 -4.92 -12.21
CA HIS A 60 -8.22 -5.20 -10.77
C HIS A 60 -7.69 -6.62 -10.56
N MET A 61 -7.29 -6.92 -9.31
CA MET A 61 -6.86 -8.28 -8.97
C MET A 61 -7.98 -9.30 -9.20
N ALA A 62 -7.59 -10.46 -9.72
CA ALA A 62 -8.43 -11.64 -9.92
C ALA A 62 -8.06 -12.77 -8.95
N PHE A 63 -8.94 -13.76 -8.81
CA PHE A 63 -8.63 -14.94 -8.01
C PHE A 63 -7.43 -15.70 -8.58
N GLY A 64 -6.49 -16.06 -7.71
CA GLY A 64 -5.22 -16.68 -8.07
C GLY A 64 -4.07 -15.69 -8.21
N ASP A 65 -4.35 -14.38 -8.29
CA ASP A 65 -3.31 -13.37 -8.29
C ASP A 65 -2.50 -13.40 -7.00
N LYS A 66 -1.20 -13.13 -7.12
CA LYS A 66 -0.27 -13.14 -6.01
C LYS A 66 0.28 -11.74 -5.78
N VAL A 67 0.21 -11.28 -4.54
CA VAL A 67 0.80 -10.01 -4.11
C VAL A 67 1.99 -10.33 -3.22
N ARG A 68 3.13 -9.70 -3.50
CA ARG A 68 4.35 -9.79 -2.72
C ARG A 68 4.76 -8.38 -2.31
N MET A 69 5.02 -8.18 -1.02
CA MET A 69 5.54 -6.94 -0.45
C MET A 69 6.73 -7.25 0.44
N GLU A 70 7.79 -6.49 0.29
CA GLU A 70 9.01 -6.58 1.10
C GLU A 70 9.63 -5.20 1.24
N ALA A 71 10.24 -4.94 2.40
CA ALA A 71 11.13 -3.80 2.57
C ALA A 71 12.56 -4.26 2.27
N ARG A 72 13.36 -3.37 1.67
CA ARG A 72 14.79 -3.59 1.42
C ARG A 72 15.60 -2.44 1.99
N LEU A 73 16.82 -2.76 2.42
CA LEU A 73 17.81 -1.75 2.77
C LEU A 73 18.34 -1.07 1.50
N GLU A 74 19.02 0.08 1.67
CA GLU A 74 19.55 0.86 0.55
C GLU A 74 20.56 0.07 -0.30
N ASP A 75 21.29 -0.87 0.30
CA ASP A 75 22.22 -1.78 -0.38
C ASP A 75 21.54 -2.96 -1.08
N GLY A 76 20.20 -3.02 -1.04
CA GLY A 76 19.37 -4.05 -1.65
C GLY A 76 19.18 -5.31 -0.80
N LEU A 77 19.81 -5.40 0.38
CA LEU A 77 19.62 -6.52 1.29
C LEU A 77 18.18 -6.55 1.85
N PRO A 78 17.66 -7.74 2.23
CA PRO A 78 16.35 -7.85 2.85
C PRO A 78 16.23 -6.97 4.09
N GLY A 79 15.13 -6.22 4.18
CA GLY A 79 14.78 -5.43 5.35
C GLY A 79 14.33 -6.30 6.53
N PRO A 80 14.14 -5.69 7.71
CA PRO A 80 13.92 -6.43 8.96
C PRO A 80 12.54 -7.11 9.07
N PHE A 81 11.62 -6.83 8.15
CA PHE A 81 10.21 -7.25 8.25
C PHE A 81 9.88 -8.55 7.52
N GLY A 82 10.87 -9.15 6.84
CA GLY A 82 10.62 -10.30 5.97
C GLY A 82 9.73 -9.96 4.80
N VAL A 83 8.86 -10.90 4.40
CA VAL A 83 8.05 -10.80 3.19
C VAL A 83 6.59 -11.09 3.51
N VAL A 84 5.70 -10.20 3.09
CA VAL A 84 4.27 -10.48 2.98
C VAL A 84 4.00 -11.04 1.59
N GLN A 85 3.49 -12.27 1.51
CA GLN A 85 3.13 -12.90 0.25
C GLN A 85 1.75 -13.56 0.37
N GLN A 86 0.80 -13.09 -0.44
CA GLN A 86 -0.60 -13.49 -0.35
C GLN A 86 -1.16 -13.83 -1.72
N THR A 87 -2.13 -14.74 -1.75
CA THR A 87 -2.87 -15.11 -2.96
C THR A 87 -4.32 -14.68 -2.79
N VAL A 88 -4.87 -13.99 -3.79
CA VAL A 88 -6.28 -13.60 -3.81
C VAL A 88 -7.13 -14.86 -3.95
N ALA A 89 -7.91 -15.16 -2.92
CA ALA A 89 -8.75 -16.34 -2.84
C ALA A 89 -10.23 -15.95 -2.77
N ARG A 90 -11.10 -16.86 -3.19
CA ARG A 90 -12.55 -16.69 -2.99
C ARG A 90 -12.83 -16.66 -1.49
N SER A 91 -13.65 -15.71 -1.04
CA SER A 91 -14.15 -15.76 0.33
C SER A 91 -14.90 -17.08 0.51
N PRO A 92 -14.64 -17.85 1.58
CA PRO A 92 -15.51 -18.97 1.92
C PRO A 92 -16.93 -18.42 2.16
N VAL A 93 -17.94 -19.16 1.70
CA VAL A 93 -19.33 -18.86 2.05
C VAL A 93 -19.44 -19.03 3.56
N GLN A 94 -19.74 -17.96 4.27
CA GLN A 94 -20.04 -18.04 5.71
C GLN A 94 -21.46 -18.62 5.83
N SER A 95 -21.57 -19.83 6.38
CA SER A 95 -22.84 -20.48 6.72
C SER A 95 -23.44 -19.90 7.99
#